data_AF-A0A2D7MTS5-F1
#
_entry.id   AF-A0A2D7MTS5-F1
#
_cell.length_a   1.000
_cell.length_b   1.000
_cell.length_c   1.000
_cell.angle_alpha   90.00
_cell.angle_beta   90.00
_cell.angle_gamma   90.00
#
_symmetry.space_group_name_H-M   'P 1'
#
loop_
_entity.id
_entity.type
_entity.pdbx_description
1 polymer ?
#
loop_
_entity_poly.entity_id
_entity_poly.type
_entity_poly.pdbx_seq_one_letter_code
_entity_poly.pdbx_strand_id
1 'polypeptide(L)'
;MSVFLLTTESNTNSNTRLSIRLSQDGFSFWIIDEQSRSLEEYGELPTKHSTHTGENYIIEQLTQTIHNCKEKIDAVSLIYTTEVVIVHDSVFDQEQLKHYFQLSAPLDDCELTYLSDDFERNYVFKKLPKVESLLIEHFDSFDLEHSARTISQFKIPKTIDQNFDEDLVIASIDSYRVEISLYHKARLQMFNSFPLVGGEDCLYYILNAIQQCEGEVQNTQLLLLGQKTQITNFEESHGTHFKSCRSADFFDIDLNYPKKNPPLAIFSSMMN
;
A
#
# COMPACT_ATOMS: atom_id res chain seq x y z
N MET A 1 27.25 -53.40 13.65
CA MET A 1 27.74 -52.52 12.57
C MET A 1 26.54 -52.27 11.66
N SER A 2 25.82 -51.17 11.87
CA SER A 2 25.89 -49.92 11.07
C SER A 2 25.21 -50.13 9.69
N VAL A 3 24.25 -49.34 9.23
CA VAL A 3 23.86 -47.93 9.47
C VAL A 3 22.37 -47.77 9.12
N PHE A 4 21.62 -47.05 9.96
CA PHE A 4 20.35 -46.43 9.60
C PHE A 4 20.59 -45.34 8.55
N LEU A 5 20.06 -45.47 7.34
CA LEU A 5 19.88 -44.33 6.44
C LEU A 5 18.51 -43.72 6.75
N LEU A 6 18.51 -42.76 7.67
CA LEU A 6 17.47 -41.73 7.72
C LEU A 6 17.67 -40.85 6.49
N THR A 7 16.86 -41.06 5.47
CA THR A 7 16.58 -40.01 4.48
C THR A 7 15.88 -38.89 5.21
N THR A 8 16.61 -37.85 5.57
CA THR A 8 16.02 -36.56 5.89
C THR A 8 15.46 -35.99 4.60
N GLU A 9 14.18 -36.27 4.33
CA GLU A 9 13.37 -35.37 3.52
C GLU A 9 13.33 -34.04 4.27
N SER A 10 14.07 -33.05 3.78
CA SER A 10 13.83 -31.66 4.17
C SER A 10 12.51 -31.25 3.52
N ASN A 11 11.40 -31.53 4.20
CA ASN A 11 10.14 -30.82 3.99
C ASN A 11 10.35 -29.37 4.45
N THR A 12 10.97 -28.53 3.61
CA THR A 12 10.79 -27.09 3.71
C THR A 12 9.55 -26.75 2.91
N ASN A 13 8.39 -26.99 3.51
CA ASN A 13 7.13 -26.34 3.13
C ASN A 13 7.18 -24.85 3.53
N SER A 14 8.31 -24.17 3.33
CA SER A 14 8.31 -22.72 3.44
C SER A 14 7.46 -22.21 2.29
N ASN A 15 6.60 -21.25 2.59
CA ASN A 15 5.89 -20.46 1.59
C ASN A 15 6.19 -19.01 1.96
N THR A 16 7.42 -18.59 1.73
CA THR A 16 7.94 -17.30 2.17
C THR A 16 7.77 -16.26 1.08
N ARG A 17 7.25 -15.10 1.46
CA ARG A 17 7.02 -13.98 0.55
C ARG A 17 7.89 -12.78 0.91
N LEU A 18 8.70 -12.34 -0.04
CA LEU A 18 9.36 -11.03 0.01
C LEU A 18 8.41 -9.99 -0.57
N SER A 19 8.03 -9.01 0.24
CA SER A 19 7.25 -7.86 -0.23
C SER A 19 8.14 -6.63 -0.25
N ILE A 20 8.16 -5.94 -1.39
CA ILE A 20 8.96 -4.75 -1.62
C ILE A 20 8.01 -3.59 -1.88
N ARG A 21 8.09 -2.55 -1.05
CA ARG A 21 7.29 -1.33 -1.15
C ARG A 21 8.16 -0.20 -1.66
N LEU A 22 7.90 0.28 -2.87
CA LEU A 22 8.61 1.40 -3.50
C LEU A 22 7.86 2.70 -3.27
N SER A 23 8.58 3.70 -2.75
CA SER A 23 8.12 5.08 -2.63
C SER A 23 9.05 6.02 -3.41
N GLN A 24 8.69 7.30 -3.49
CA GLN A 24 9.59 8.30 -4.08
C GLN A 24 10.90 8.47 -3.30
N ASP A 25 10.88 8.14 -2.01
CA ASP A 25 11.99 8.36 -1.08
C ASP A 25 12.69 7.05 -0.67
N GLY A 26 12.57 6.01 -1.50
CA GLY A 26 13.30 4.76 -1.33
C GLY A 26 12.40 3.54 -1.34
N PHE A 27 12.77 2.54 -0.53
CA PHE A 27 11.96 1.33 -0.41
C PHE A 27 12.01 0.76 0.99
N SER A 28 10.94 0.07 1.35
CA SER A 28 10.93 -0.86 2.47
C SER A 28 10.65 -2.27 1.98
N PHE A 29 11.03 -3.25 2.76
CA PHE A 29 10.74 -4.65 2.47
C PHE A 29 10.43 -5.42 3.74
N TRP A 30 9.68 -6.50 3.57
CA TRP A 30 9.45 -7.48 4.62
C TRP A 30 9.41 -8.89 4.05
N ILE A 31 9.80 -9.86 4.89
CA ILE A 31 9.71 -11.29 4.60
C ILE A 31 8.72 -11.90 5.59
N ILE A 32 7.70 -12.57 5.06
CA ILE A 32 6.70 -13.29 5.84
C ILE A 32 6.70 -14.75 5.43
N ASP A 33 6.63 -15.63 6.42
CA ASP A 33 6.22 -17.02 6.20
C ASP A 33 4.68 -17.04 6.10
N GLU A 34 4.15 -17.37 4.92
CA GLU A 34 2.69 -17.38 4.67
C GLU A 34 1.97 -18.51 5.41
N GLN A 35 2.66 -19.57 5.82
CA GLN A 35 2.07 -20.68 6.56
C GLN A 35 1.84 -20.30 8.02
N SER A 36 2.84 -19.72 8.68
CA SER A 36 2.78 -19.29 10.07
C SER A 36 2.18 -17.89 10.24
N ARG A 37 2.15 -17.09 9.16
CA ARG A 37 1.85 -15.65 9.16
C ARG A 37 2.77 -14.85 10.08
N SER A 38 4.03 -15.26 10.20
CA SER A 38 5.01 -14.55 11.01
C SER A 38 5.91 -13.66 10.16
N LEU A 39 6.11 -12.42 10.60
CA LEU A 39 7.14 -11.53 10.11
C LEU A 39 8.52 -12.09 10.49
N GLU A 40 9.33 -12.45 9.49
CA GLU A 40 10.68 -12.96 9.68
C GLU A 40 11.73 -11.85 9.64
N GLU A 41 11.56 -10.91 8.70
CA GLU A 41 12.50 -9.81 8.49
C GLU A 41 11.76 -8.55 8.04
N TYR A 42 12.26 -7.39 8.47
CA TYR A 42 11.83 -6.07 8.00
C TYR A 42 13.05 -5.18 7.80
N GLY A 43 13.05 -4.41 6.72
CA GLY A 43 14.05 -3.40 6.46
C GLY A 43 13.47 -2.19 5.74
N GLU A 44 14.07 -1.03 5.99
CA GLU A 44 13.71 0.22 5.34
C GLU A 44 14.97 0.99 4.97
N LEU A 45 15.06 1.37 3.71
CA LEU A 45 16.18 2.13 3.18
C LEU A 45 15.66 3.45 2.61
N PRO A 46 15.79 4.55 3.38
CA PRO A 46 15.47 5.87 2.85
C PRO A 46 16.50 6.26 1.79
N THR A 47 16.05 6.76 0.65
CA THR A 47 16.91 7.51 -0.25
C THR A 47 17.26 8.81 0.47
N LYS A 48 18.54 9.02 0.75
CA LYS A 48 19.00 10.35 1.18
C LYS A 48 18.53 11.36 0.14
N HIS A 49 18.01 12.51 0.60
CA HIS A 49 17.61 13.67 -0.20
C HIS A 49 18.78 14.31 -0.96
N SER A 50 19.57 13.52 -1.67
CA SER A 50 20.39 14.02 -2.75
C SER A 50 19.46 14.05 -3.96
N THR A 51 19.41 15.19 -4.62
CA THR A 51 18.62 15.49 -5.84
C THR A 51 18.98 14.60 -7.04
N HIS A 52 19.70 13.49 -6.82
CA HIS A 52 20.28 12.60 -7.83
C HIS A 52 20.18 11.12 -7.44
N THR A 53 19.43 10.75 -6.40
CA THR A 53 19.23 9.35 -6.02
C THR A 53 18.22 8.68 -6.96
N GLY A 54 18.59 8.51 -8.23
CA GLY A 54 17.74 7.92 -9.26
C GLY A 54 17.53 6.42 -9.07
N GLU A 55 16.67 5.82 -9.91
CA GLU A 55 16.35 4.38 -9.97
C GLU A 55 17.57 3.46 -9.77
N ASN A 56 18.76 3.86 -10.23
CA ASN A 56 20.00 3.09 -10.07
C ASN A 56 20.42 2.85 -8.61
N TYR A 57 20.16 3.79 -7.69
CA TYR A 57 20.46 3.59 -6.27
C TYR A 57 19.51 2.57 -5.65
N ILE A 58 18.22 2.66 -5.98
CA ILE A 58 17.22 1.67 -5.55
C ILE A 58 17.63 0.28 -6.05
N ILE A 59 18.07 0.16 -7.31
CA ILE A 59 18.57 -1.09 -7.89
C ILE A 59 19.76 -1.65 -7.10
N GLU A 60 20.77 -0.83 -6.80
CA GLU A 60 21.97 -1.29 -6.08
C GLU A 60 21.61 -1.85 -4.70
N GLN A 61 20.80 -1.10 -3.95
CA GLN A 61 20.37 -1.51 -2.61
C GLN A 61 19.46 -2.73 -2.64
N LEU A 62 18.49 -2.77 -3.57
CA LEU A 62 17.59 -3.89 -3.72
C LEU A 62 18.34 -5.16 -4.15
N THR A 63 19.35 -5.04 -5.02
CA THR A 63 20.21 -6.17 -5.42
C THR A 63 20.91 -6.79 -4.22
N GLN A 64 21.42 -5.96 -3.29
CA GLN A 64 22.04 -6.44 -2.05
C GLN A 64 21.02 -7.17 -1.16
N THR A 65 19.83 -6.59 -0.98
CA THR A 65 18.73 -7.24 -0.23
C THR A 65 18.38 -8.60 -0.84
N ILE A 66 18.16 -8.66 -2.16
CA ILE A 66 17.83 -9.90 -2.87
C ILE A 66 18.94 -10.95 -2.70
N HIS A 67 20.20 -10.58 -2.85
CA HIS A 67 21.30 -11.52 -2.67
C HIS A 67 21.35 -12.15 -1.27
N ASN A 68 20.91 -11.42 -0.25
CA ASN A 68 20.91 -11.91 1.13
C ASN A 68 19.77 -12.91 1.43
N CYS A 69 18.64 -12.81 0.74
CA CYS A 69 17.44 -13.60 1.06
C CYS A 69 16.95 -14.55 -0.05
N LYS A 70 17.35 -14.38 -1.32
CA LYS A 70 16.74 -15.04 -2.49
C LYS A 70 16.56 -16.55 -2.37
N GLU A 71 17.52 -17.27 -1.77
CA GLU A 71 17.49 -18.75 -1.66
C GLU A 71 16.39 -19.26 -0.71
N LYS A 72 15.76 -18.36 0.05
CA LYS A 72 14.72 -18.65 1.02
C LYS A 72 13.38 -18.01 0.64
N ILE A 73 13.22 -17.47 -0.56
CA ILE A 73 12.01 -16.74 -0.99
C ILE A 73 11.31 -17.54 -2.08
N ASP A 74 10.03 -17.86 -1.84
CA ASP A 74 9.19 -18.60 -2.78
C ASP A 74 8.37 -17.67 -3.70
N ALA A 75 8.02 -16.48 -3.21
CA ALA A 75 7.24 -15.49 -3.95
C ALA A 75 7.66 -14.05 -3.66
N VAL A 76 7.45 -13.16 -4.62
CA VAL A 76 7.75 -11.73 -4.48
C VAL A 76 6.53 -10.88 -4.80
N SER A 77 6.28 -9.86 -3.97
CA SER A 77 5.33 -8.79 -4.25
C SER A 77 6.07 -7.47 -4.45
N LEU A 78 5.71 -6.73 -5.49
CA LEU A 78 6.15 -5.36 -5.74
C LEU A 78 4.97 -4.41 -5.56
N ILE A 79 5.07 -3.49 -4.59
CA ILE A 79 4.01 -2.56 -4.20
C ILE A 79 4.48 -1.14 -4.46
N TYR A 80 3.82 -0.42 -5.35
CA TYR A 80 4.07 1.01 -5.58
C TYR A 80 3.26 1.88 -4.62
N THR A 81 3.88 2.92 -4.07
CA THR A 81 3.22 3.98 -3.26
C THR A 81 3.42 5.38 -3.87
N THR A 82 3.63 5.42 -5.19
CA THR A 82 3.89 6.63 -5.97
C THR A 82 2.59 7.33 -6.38
N GLU A 83 2.70 8.43 -7.14
CA GLU A 83 1.52 9.04 -7.76
C GLU A 83 0.74 8.04 -8.62
N VAL A 84 -0.58 8.13 -8.51
CA VAL A 84 -1.53 7.28 -9.21
C VAL A 84 -2.77 8.08 -9.58
N VAL A 85 -3.32 7.80 -10.76
CA VAL A 85 -4.60 8.35 -11.22
C VAL A 85 -5.59 7.21 -11.33
N ILE A 86 -6.74 7.36 -10.67
CA ILE A 86 -7.83 6.39 -10.77
C ILE A 86 -8.78 6.82 -11.89
N VAL A 87 -9.02 5.92 -12.85
CA VAL A 87 -9.88 6.13 -14.01
C VAL A 87 -10.97 5.08 -14.02
N HIS A 88 -12.23 5.52 -14.07
CA HIS A 88 -13.38 4.62 -14.14
C HIS A 88 -13.44 3.90 -15.50
N ASP A 89 -13.85 2.62 -15.52
CA ASP A 89 -13.88 1.77 -16.73
C ASP A 89 -14.64 2.41 -17.89
N SER A 90 -15.74 3.12 -17.59
CA SER A 90 -16.58 3.77 -18.61
C SER A 90 -15.86 4.80 -19.48
N VAL A 91 -14.71 5.32 -19.02
CA VAL A 91 -13.90 6.32 -19.73
C VAL A 91 -12.44 5.88 -19.89
N PHE A 92 -12.10 4.65 -19.53
CA PHE A 92 -10.74 4.12 -19.58
C PHE A 92 -10.37 3.61 -20.98
N ASP A 93 -9.22 4.05 -21.46
CA ASP A 93 -8.57 3.57 -22.68
C ASP A 93 -7.08 3.36 -22.39
N GLN A 94 -6.60 2.13 -22.55
CA GLN A 94 -5.22 1.75 -22.32
C GLN A 94 -4.22 2.49 -23.23
N GLU A 95 -4.66 3.06 -24.36
CA GLU A 95 -3.80 3.87 -25.23
C GLU A 95 -3.65 5.32 -24.72
N GLN A 96 -4.46 5.71 -23.72
CA GLN A 96 -4.55 7.08 -23.19
C GLN A 96 -3.93 7.25 -21.80
N LEU A 97 -3.11 6.30 -21.30
CA LEU A 97 -2.52 6.37 -19.95
C LEU A 97 -1.81 7.71 -19.68
N LYS A 98 -1.04 8.21 -20.65
CA LYS A 98 -0.35 9.51 -20.53
C LYS A 98 -1.34 10.67 -20.41
N HIS A 99 -2.47 10.59 -21.11
CA HIS A 99 -3.50 11.62 -21.08
C HIS A 99 -4.19 11.70 -19.72
N TYR A 100 -4.41 10.56 -19.06
CA TYR A 100 -4.95 10.56 -17.69
C TYR A 100 -3.92 11.05 -16.68
N PHE A 101 -2.70 10.51 -16.75
CA PHE A 101 -1.68 10.77 -15.72
C PHE A 101 -1.24 12.25 -15.66
N GLN A 102 -1.17 12.92 -16.82
CA GLN A 102 -0.78 14.34 -16.89
C GLN A 102 -1.76 15.30 -16.21
N LEU A 103 -2.99 14.86 -15.90
CA LEU A 103 -3.97 15.68 -15.19
C LEU A 103 -3.63 15.82 -13.70
N SER A 104 -2.83 14.90 -13.16
CA SER A 104 -2.52 14.82 -11.73
C SER A 104 -1.06 15.04 -11.39
N ALA A 105 -0.14 14.77 -12.32
CA ALA A 105 1.29 14.96 -12.11
C ALA A 105 2.00 15.38 -13.41
N PRO A 106 3.14 16.09 -13.33
CA PRO A 106 3.97 16.35 -14.50
C PRO A 106 4.34 15.06 -15.23
N LEU A 107 4.22 15.08 -16.56
CA LEU A 107 4.76 14.04 -17.42
C LEU A 107 6.27 14.21 -17.51
N ASP A 108 7.00 13.39 -16.76
CA ASP A 108 8.41 13.12 -17.04
C ASP A 108 8.51 12.05 -18.15
N ASP A 109 9.70 11.86 -18.73
CA ASP A 109 9.99 10.68 -19.55
C ASP A 109 9.94 9.42 -18.66
N CYS A 110 8.73 8.89 -18.48
CA CYS A 110 8.43 7.73 -17.66
C CYS A 110 7.53 6.76 -18.40
N GLU A 111 7.69 5.48 -18.10
CA GLU A 111 6.78 4.45 -18.56
C GLU A 111 5.61 4.33 -17.57
N LEU A 112 4.40 4.34 -18.10
CA LEU A 112 3.19 4.17 -17.32
C LEU A 112 2.69 2.73 -17.44
N THR A 113 2.06 2.25 -16.38
CA THR A 113 1.33 0.98 -16.34
C THR A 113 -0.01 1.20 -15.65
N TYR A 114 -0.82 0.15 -15.59
CA TYR A 114 -2.06 0.18 -14.82
C TYR A 114 -2.39 -1.16 -14.15
N LEU A 115 -3.19 -1.07 -13.10
CA LEU A 115 -3.88 -2.20 -12.48
C LEU A 115 -5.39 -1.94 -12.51
N SER A 116 -6.20 -2.99 -12.57
CA SER A 116 -7.67 -2.89 -12.51
C SER A 116 -8.21 -3.61 -11.28
N ASP A 117 -9.42 -3.26 -10.86
CA ASP A 117 -10.12 -3.96 -9.77
C ASP A 117 -11.55 -4.37 -10.13
N ASP A 118 -12.21 -5.05 -9.19
CA ASP A 118 -13.57 -5.55 -9.35
C ASP A 118 -14.65 -4.45 -9.21
N PHE A 119 -14.26 -3.19 -9.07
CA PHE A 119 -15.15 -2.04 -8.82
C PHE A 119 -15.10 -1.01 -9.98
N GLU A 120 -14.75 -1.46 -11.19
CA GLU A 120 -14.70 -0.62 -12.40
C GLU A 120 -13.66 0.51 -12.32
N ARG A 121 -12.54 0.28 -11.63
CA ARG A 121 -11.46 1.27 -11.45
C ARG A 121 -10.13 0.78 -12.02
N ASN A 122 -9.45 1.68 -12.72
CA ASN A 122 -8.11 1.48 -13.27
C ASN A 122 -7.14 2.47 -12.60
N TYR A 123 -6.05 1.94 -12.05
CA TYR A 123 -5.03 2.68 -11.31
C TYR A 123 -3.84 2.89 -12.24
N VAL A 124 -3.66 4.10 -12.78
CA VAL A 124 -2.57 4.44 -13.71
C VAL A 124 -1.42 5.07 -12.94
N PHE A 125 -0.22 4.51 -13.04
CA PHE A 125 0.95 4.96 -12.27
C PHE A 125 2.26 4.75 -13.05
N LYS A 126 3.34 5.39 -12.58
CA LYS A 126 4.69 5.23 -13.14
C LYS A 126 5.26 3.88 -12.70
N LYS A 127 5.74 3.07 -13.65
CA LYS A 127 6.53 1.86 -13.32
C LYS A 127 8.02 2.16 -13.33
N LEU A 128 8.80 1.29 -12.69
CA LEU A 128 10.26 1.30 -12.64
C LEU A 128 10.81 0.07 -13.38
N PRO A 129 11.00 0.14 -14.72
CA PRO A 129 11.31 -1.02 -15.54
C PRO A 129 12.59 -1.75 -15.14
N LYS A 130 13.60 -1.04 -14.60
CA LYS A 130 14.83 -1.71 -14.15
C LYS A 130 14.57 -2.54 -12.90
N VAL A 131 13.72 -2.05 -12.00
CA VAL A 131 13.37 -2.79 -10.77
C VAL A 131 12.58 -4.03 -11.14
N GLU A 132 11.59 -3.91 -12.02
CA GLU A 132 10.82 -5.05 -12.51
C GLU A 132 11.71 -6.08 -13.22
N SER A 133 12.66 -5.62 -14.05
CA SER A 133 13.62 -6.50 -14.72
C SER A 133 14.53 -7.25 -13.74
N LEU A 134 15.00 -6.57 -12.67
CA LEU A 134 15.80 -7.18 -11.61
C LEU A 134 15.02 -8.29 -10.89
N LEU A 135 13.72 -8.07 -10.60
CA LEU A 135 12.88 -9.08 -9.96
C LEU A 135 12.64 -10.29 -10.87
N ILE A 136 12.41 -10.07 -12.17
CA ILE A 136 12.26 -11.14 -13.16
C ILE A 136 13.55 -11.96 -13.26
N GLU A 137 14.72 -11.31 -13.26
CA GLU A 137 16.03 -12.00 -13.32
C GLU A 137 16.27 -12.94 -12.11
N HIS A 138 15.79 -12.55 -10.92
CA HIS A 138 16.05 -13.31 -9.70
C HIS A 138 14.94 -14.29 -9.28
N PHE A 139 13.68 -14.03 -9.67
CA PHE A 139 12.51 -14.77 -9.18
C PHE A 139 11.55 -15.25 -10.28
N ASP A 140 11.88 -15.07 -11.56
CA ASP A 140 11.08 -15.35 -12.76
C ASP A 140 9.78 -14.54 -12.90
N SER A 141 9.09 -14.25 -11.79
CA SER A 141 7.85 -13.50 -11.73
C SER A 141 7.66 -12.81 -10.38
N PHE A 142 6.78 -11.82 -10.35
CA PHE A 142 6.38 -11.12 -9.12
C PHE A 142 4.91 -10.71 -9.21
N ASP A 143 4.25 -10.59 -8.06
CA ASP A 143 2.93 -9.99 -7.95
C ASP A 143 3.06 -8.47 -7.91
N LEU A 144 2.37 -7.77 -8.80
CA LEU A 144 2.37 -6.31 -8.89
C LEU A 144 1.14 -5.73 -8.18
N GLU A 145 1.35 -4.72 -7.35
CA GLU A 145 0.30 -4.01 -6.62
C GLU A 145 0.59 -2.50 -6.52
N HIS A 146 -0.45 -1.72 -6.26
CA HIS A 146 -0.34 -0.31 -5.86
C HIS A 146 -1.09 -0.07 -4.54
N SER A 147 -0.51 0.68 -3.60
CA SER A 147 -1.13 1.02 -2.30
C SER A 147 -2.55 1.53 -2.46
N ALA A 148 -2.76 2.51 -3.35
CA ALA A 148 -4.08 3.02 -3.70
C ALA A 148 -5.10 1.95 -4.10
N ARG A 149 -4.70 0.92 -4.85
CA ARG A 149 -5.59 -0.19 -5.21
C ARG A 149 -5.93 -1.02 -3.98
N THR A 150 -4.96 -1.34 -3.13
CA THR A 150 -5.24 -2.09 -1.90
C THR A 150 -6.11 -1.28 -0.93
N ILE A 151 -5.81 0.01 -0.75
CA ILE A 151 -6.54 0.90 0.15
C ILE A 151 -7.97 1.14 -0.35
N SER A 152 -8.15 1.33 -1.65
CA SER A 152 -9.46 1.55 -2.26
C SER A 152 -10.33 0.29 -2.34
N GLN A 153 -9.69 -0.89 -2.27
CA GLN A 153 -10.32 -2.20 -2.22
C GLN A 153 -10.58 -2.70 -0.82
N PHE A 154 -10.18 -1.96 0.23
CA PHE A 154 -10.59 -2.30 1.58
C PHE A 154 -12.09 -2.49 1.55
N LYS A 155 -12.49 -3.76 1.61
CA LYS A 155 -13.89 -4.06 1.69
C LYS A 155 -14.24 -3.51 3.07
N ILE A 156 -15.16 -2.57 3.12
CA ILE A 156 -15.74 -2.10 4.37
C ILE A 156 -17.07 -2.84 4.65
N PRO A 157 -17.23 -4.20 4.63
CA PRO A 157 -18.49 -4.79 5.02
C PRO A 157 -18.44 -5.28 6.48
N LYS A 158 -19.39 -4.78 7.26
CA LYS A 158 -19.95 -5.35 8.50
C LYS A 158 -19.20 -5.15 9.82
N THR A 159 -17.98 -4.62 9.84
CA THR A 159 -17.27 -4.33 11.11
C THR A 159 -17.44 -2.89 11.60
N ILE A 160 -17.97 -1.99 10.75
CA ILE A 160 -18.44 -0.67 11.12
C ILE A 160 -19.96 -0.66 10.94
N ASP A 161 -20.64 -1.42 11.80
CA ASP A 161 -22.10 -1.53 11.86
C ASP A 161 -22.81 -2.02 10.59
N GLN A 162 -24.00 -2.59 10.75
CA GLN A 162 -24.79 -3.10 9.61
C GLN A 162 -25.49 -1.98 8.81
N ASN A 163 -25.25 -0.72 9.20
CA ASN A 163 -25.75 0.51 8.59
C ASN A 163 -24.58 1.44 8.20
N PHE A 164 -23.80 1.06 7.20
CA PHE A 164 -22.73 1.91 6.66
C PHE A 164 -23.31 3.04 5.78
N ASP A 165 -24.19 3.87 6.37
CA ASP A 165 -24.74 5.10 5.78
C ASP A 165 -23.85 6.32 6.09
N GLU A 166 -22.77 6.13 6.83
CA GLU A 166 -21.89 7.19 7.32
C GLU A 166 -20.69 7.43 6.40
N ASP A 167 -20.18 8.66 6.43
CA ASP A 167 -18.98 9.03 5.69
C ASP A 167 -17.75 8.45 6.38
N LEU A 168 -16.87 7.81 5.60
CA LEU A 168 -15.58 7.30 6.09
C LEU A 168 -14.46 7.91 5.28
N VAL A 169 -13.46 8.43 5.99
CA VAL A 169 -12.16 8.75 5.43
C VAL A 169 -11.16 7.70 5.90
N ILE A 170 -10.42 7.13 4.95
CA ILE A 170 -9.21 6.36 5.23
C ILE A 170 -8.03 7.22 4.79
N ALA A 171 -7.16 7.58 5.73
CA ALA A 171 -5.94 8.34 5.50
C ALA A 171 -4.73 7.44 5.76
N SER A 172 -4.03 7.07 4.70
CA SER A 172 -2.77 6.33 4.73
C SER A 172 -1.62 7.33 4.75
N ILE A 173 -0.99 7.46 5.90
CA ILE A 173 0.02 8.46 6.21
C ILE A 173 1.39 7.79 6.16
N ASP A 174 2.22 8.23 5.21
CA ASP A 174 3.65 7.91 5.14
C ASP A 174 4.47 9.14 5.59
N SER A 175 5.79 9.05 5.52
CA SER A 175 6.73 10.10 5.92
C SER A 175 6.57 11.38 5.09
N TYR A 176 6.23 11.26 3.81
CA TYR A 176 6.22 12.38 2.85
C TYR A 176 4.92 12.55 2.10
N ARG A 177 3.94 11.66 2.30
CA ARG A 177 2.66 11.71 1.59
C ARG A 177 1.53 11.18 2.46
N VAL A 178 0.33 11.67 2.16
CA VAL A 178 -0.92 11.08 2.66
C VAL A 178 -1.78 10.68 1.47
N GLU A 179 -2.20 9.42 1.43
CA GLU A 179 -3.21 8.91 0.51
C GLU A 179 -4.57 8.93 1.22
N ILE A 180 -5.52 9.66 0.67
CA ILE A 180 -6.84 9.87 1.26
C ILE A 180 -7.87 9.22 0.36
N SER A 181 -8.66 8.31 0.91
CA SER A 181 -9.87 7.78 0.29
C SER A 181 -11.10 8.16 1.09
N LEU A 182 -12.09 8.73 0.43
CA LEU A 182 -13.37 9.11 1.03
C LEU A 182 -14.47 8.20 0.48
N TYR A 183 -15.25 7.63 1.39
CA TYR A 183 -16.35 6.74 1.09
C TYR A 183 -17.67 7.31 1.60
N HIS A 184 -18.69 7.20 0.76
CA HIS A 184 -20.08 7.44 1.13
C HIS A 184 -20.90 6.21 0.74
N LYS A 185 -21.66 5.63 1.68
CA LYS A 185 -22.46 4.40 1.44
C LYS A 185 -21.66 3.27 0.80
N ALA A 186 -20.46 3.04 1.33
CA ALA A 186 -19.49 2.04 0.86
C ALA A 186 -19.01 2.22 -0.59
N ARG A 187 -19.22 3.41 -1.19
CA ARG A 187 -18.71 3.75 -2.52
C ARG A 187 -17.62 4.79 -2.39
N LEU A 188 -16.47 4.53 -3.02
CA LEU A 188 -15.38 5.49 -3.13
C LEU A 188 -15.88 6.73 -3.88
N GLN A 189 -15.91 7.88 -3.20
CA GLN A 189 -16.25 9.17 -3.82
C GLN A 189 -15.01 9.87 -4.34
N MET A 190 -13.91 9.76 -3.59
CA MET A 190 -12.65 10.42 -3.91
C MET A 190 -11.48 9.57 -3.46
N PHE A 191 -10.43 9.54 -4.28
CA PHE A 191 -9.09 9.15 -3.87
C PHE A 191 -8.12 10.22 -4.33
N ASN A 192 -7.21 10.66 -3.45
CA ASN A 192 -6.11 11.50 -3.87
C ASN A 192 -4.88 11.30 -2.97
N SER A 193 -3.70 11.64 -3.47
CA SER A 193 -2.43 11.54 -2.77
C SER A 193 -1.74 12.90 -2.71
N PHE A 194 -1.43 13.36 -1.50
CA PHE A 194 -0.89 14.70 -1.26
C PHE A 194 0.50 14.63 -0.61
N PRO A 195 1.45 15.51 -0.98
CA PRO A 195 2.73 15.61 -0.30
C PRO A 195 2.57 16.22 1.11
N LEU A 196 3.24 15.62 2.09
CA LEU A 196 3.35 16.11 3.47
C LEU A 196 4.69 16.83 3.62
N VAL A 197 4.65 18.09 4.06
CA VAL A 197 5.83 18.88 4.43
C VAL A 197 5.92 18.99 5.96
N GLY A 198 4.78 18.95 6.67
CA GLY A 198 4.69 18.90 8.12
C GLY A 198 3.41 18.21 8.63
N GLY A 199 3.32 17.99 9.94
CA GLY A 199 2.21 17.27 10.57
C GLY A 199 0.85 17.96 10.43
N GLU A 200 0.82 19.30 10.31
CA GLU A 200 -0.41 20.08 10.13
C GLU A 200 -1.03 19.89 8.73
N ASP A 201 -0.23 19.56 7.72
CA ASP A 201 -0.69 19.38 6.34
C ASP A 201 -1.67 18.20 6.23
N CYS A 202 -1.45 17.14 7.03
CA CYS A 202 -2.30 15.95 7.00
C CYS A 202 -3.75 16.28 7.38
N LEU A 203 -3.96 17.03 8.47
CA LEU A 203 -5.30 17.45 8.87
C LEU A 203 -5.93 18.34 7.80
N TYR A 204 -5.16 19.29 7.25
CA TYR A 204 -5.64 20.16 6.19
C TYR A 204 -6.16 19.37 4.99
N TYR A 205 -5.40 18.39 4.49
CA TYR A 205 -5.81 17.59 3.34
C TYR A 205 -7.05 16.74 3.64
N ILE A 206 -7.16 16.16 4.85
CA ILE A 206 -8.34 15.40 5.28
C ILE A 206 -9.58 16.30 5.32
N LEU A 207 -9.48 17.47 5.94
CA LEU A 207 -10.60 18.41 6.04
C LEU A 207 -11.04 18.91 4.66
N ASN A 208 -10.07 19.22 3.79
CA ASN A 208 -10.34 19.65 2.43
C ASN A 208 -11.00 18.53 1.60
N ALA A 209 -10.56 17.28 1.74
CA ALA A 209 -11.18 16.11 1.10
C ALA A 209 -12.66 15.95 1.48
N ILE A 210 -12.96 16.07 2.78
CA ILE A 210 -14.33 16.01 3.31
C ILE A 210 -15.17 17.15 2.71
N GLN A 211 -14.64 18.37 2.71
CA GLN A 211 -15.34 19.53 2.17
C GLN A 211 -15.61 19.42 0.67
N GLN A 212 -14.66 18.87 -0.12
CA GLN A 212 -14.82 18.67 -1.56
C GLN A 212 -15.95 17.67 -1.90
N CYS A 213 -16.24 16.74 -0.99
CA CYS A 213 -17.34 15.79 -1.11
C CYS A 213 -18.63 16.26 -0.42
N GLU A 214 -18.72 17.56 -0.06
CA GLU A 214 -19.87 18.16 0.64
C GLU A 214 -20.18 17.50 2.00
N GLY A 215 -19.18 16.85 2.61
CA GLY A 215 -19.32 16.16 3.90
C GLY A 215 -19.10 17.08 5.12
N GLU A 216 -19.44 16.56 6.30
CA GLU A 216 -19.22 17.24 7.58
C GLU A 216 -18.29 16.42 8.48
N VAL A 217 -17.25 17.06 9.03
CA VAL A 217 -16.22 16.41 9.86
C VAL A 217 -16.84 15.66 11.05
N GLN A 218 -17.84 16.27 11.71
CA GLN A 218 -18.50 15.70 12.89
C GLN A 218 -19.34 14.46 12.58
N ASN A 219 -19.70 14.23 11.32
CA ASN A 219 -20.43 13.06 10.85
C ASN A 219 -19.52 12.01 10.20
N THR A 220 -18.24 12.34 10.02
CA THR A 220 -17.26 11.53 9.31
C THR A 220 -16.45 10.69 10.29
N GLN A 221 -16.35 9.39 10.00
CA GLN A 221 -15.40 8.49 10.66
C GLN A 221 -14.02 8.61 10.00
N LEU A 222 -12.96 8.53 10.79
CA LEU A 222 -11.58 8.57 10.32
C LEU A 222 -10.84 7.28 10.69
N LEU A 223 -10.26 6.63 9.69
CA LEU A 223 -9.31 5.53 9.87
C LEU A 223 -7.93 5.98 9.40
N LEU A 224 -6.98 6.00 10.33
CA LEU A 224 -5.58 6.31 10.09
C LEU A 224 -4.81 5.01 9.85
N LEU A 225 -4.10 4.93 8.73
CA LEU A 225 -3.14 3.87 8.43
C LEU A 225 -1.75 4.52 8.43
N GLY A 226 -0.76 3.95 9.09
CA GLY A 226 0.54 4.61 9.17
C GLY A 226 1.52 3.93 10.10
N GLN A 227 2.72 4.50 10.24
CA GLN A 227 3.60 4.12 11.34
C GLN A 227 2.94 4.47 12.67
N LYS A 228 2.92 3.53 13.63
CA LYS A 228 2.25 3.69 14.93
C LYS A 228 2.50 5.03 15.61
N THR A 229 3.76 5.47 15.70
CA THR A 229 4.10 6.74 16.33
C THR A 229 3.46 7.94 15.63
N GLN A 230 3.41 7.94 14.30
CA GLN A 230 2.84 9.03 13.51
C GLN A 230 1.33 9.11 13.67
N ILE A 231 0.64 7.97 13.58
CA ILE A 231 -0.83 7.91 13.67
C ILE A 231 -1.34 8.16 15.09
N THR A 232 -0.62 7.70 16.13
CA THR A 232 -0.99 8.00 17.52
C THR A 232 -0.92 9.49 17.82
N ASN A 233 0.16 10.18 17.40
CA ASN A 233 0.28 11.63 17.61
C ASN A 233 -0.84 12.41 16.91
N PHE A 234 -1.22 12.00 15.69
CA PHE A 234 -2.34 12.61 14.97
C PHE A 234 -3.66 12.38 15.70
N GLU A 235 -3.95 11.14 16.09
CA GLU A 235 -5.17 10.75 16.80
C GLU A 235 -5.32 11.52 18.11
N GLU A 236 -4.26 11.63 18.91
CA GLU A 236 -4.26 12.39 20.17
C GLU A 236 -4.55 13.89 19.95
N SER A 237 -3.98 14.47 18.87
CA SER A 237 -4.09 15.90 18.61
C SER A 237 -5.41 16.30 17.94
N HIS A 238 -5.97 15.43 17.10
CA HIS A 238 -7.05 15.79 16.16
C HIS A 238 -8.22 14.82 16.12
N GLY A 239 -8.11 13.65 16.74
CA GLY A 239 -9.14 12.59 16.67
C GLY A 239 -10.52 13.05 17.16
N THR A 240 -10.57 14.00 18.10
CA THR A 240 -11.82 14.53 18.67
C THR A 240 -12.61 15.43 17.71
N HIS A 241 -12.04 15.85 16.59
CA HIS A 241 -12.77 16.62 15.56
C HIS A 241 -13.72 15.75 14.74
N PHE A 242 -13.46 14.45 14.68
CA PHE A 242 -14.19 13.46 13.88
C PHE A 242 -15.25 12.75 14.71
N LYS A 243 -16.21 12.12 14.04
CA LYS A 243 -17.22 11.28 14.71
C LYS A 243 -16.58 10.15 15.52
N SER A 244 -15.61 9.50 14.89
CA SER A 244 -14.72 8.52 15.48
C SER A 244 -13.39 8.57 14.75
N CYS A 245 -12.31 8.31 15.48
CA CYS A 245 -10.97 8.19 14.92
C CYS A 245 -10.40 6.85 15.40
N ARG A 246 -9.80 6.08 14.49
CA ARG A 246 -9.12 4.82 14.79
C ARG A 246 -7.79 4.78 14.04
N SER A 247 -6.83 4.06 14.59
CA SER A 247 -5.49 3.88 14.00
C SER A 247 -5.17 2.39 13.80
N ALA A 248 -4.49 2.08 12.69
CA ALA A 248 -3.95 0.75 12.40
C ALA A 248 -2.54 0.89 11.80
N ASP A 249 -1.62 0.04 12.22
CA ASP A 249 -0.26 0.06 11.67
C ASP A 249 -0.27 -0.45 10.21
N PHE A 250 0.61 0.09 9.37
CA PHE A 250 0.85 -0.42 8.02
C PHE A 250 1.14 -1.93 7.99
N PHE A 251 1.81 -2.46 9.01
CA PHE A 251 2.09 -3.89 9.11
C PHE A 251 0.90 -4.72 9.61
N ASP A 252 -0.02 -4.10 10.35
CA ASP A 252 -1.27 -4.74 10.77
C ASP A 252 -2.24 -4.85 9.60
N ILE A 253 -2.10 -3.95 8.63
CA ILE A 253 -2.78 -3.98 7.34
C ILE A 253 -1.97 -4.89 6.43
N ASP A 254 -2.28 -6.18 6.46
CA ASP A 254 -1.82 -7.11 5.44
C ASP A 254 -2.16 -6.51 4.05
N LEU A 255 -1.19 -5.87 3.40
CA LEU A 255 -1.18 -5.69 1.95
C LEU A 255 -0.96 -7.05 1.26
N ASN A 256 -0.79 -8.12 2.04
CA ASN A 256 -0.67 -9.52 1.66
C ASN A 256 -1.99 -10.28 1.80
N TYR A 257 -2.98 -9.98 0.95
CA TYR A 257 -4.11 -10.89 0.79
C TYR A 257 -4.00 -11.68 -0.52
N PRO A 258 -3.95 -13.02 -0.48
CA PRO A 258 -4.20 -13.80 -1.69
C PRO A 258 -5.59 -13.44 -2.22
N LYS A 259 -5.70 -13.18 -3.53
CA LYS A 259 -6.92 -12.74 -4.27
C LYS A 259 -8.24 -13.45 -3.90
N LYS A 260 -8.20 -14.56 -3.16
CA LYS A 260 -9.34 -15.40 -2.78
C LYS A 260 -10.04 -15.03 -1.46
N ASN A 261 -9.43 -14.26 -0.55
CA ASN A 261 -10.06 -13.92 0.74
C ASN A 261 -9.87 -12.42 1.11
N PRO A 262 -10.95 -11.62 1.20
CA PRO A 262 -10.85 -10.20 1.54
C PRO A 262 -10.50 -9.95 3.02
N PRO A 263 -10.05 -8.73 3.38
CA PRO A 263 -9.53 -8.39 4.70
C PRO A 263 -10.64 -8.45 5.76
N LEU A 264 -10.78 -9.59 6.41
CA LEU A 264 -11.80 -9.82 7.46
C LEU A 264 -11.17 -10.03 8.85
N ALA A 265 -9.88 -10.42 8.94
CA ALA A 265 -9.28 -10.85 10.20
C ALA A 265 -8.84 -9.70 11.11
N ILE A 266 -8.23 -8.65 10.55
CA ILE A 266 -7.65 -7.51 11.31
C ILE A 266 -8.73 -6.76 12.09
N PHE A 267 -9.93 -6.62 11.51
CA PHE A 267 -11.04 -5.94 12.16
C PHE A 267 -11.75 -6.80 13.22
N SER A 268 -11.57 -8.12 13.21
CA SER A 268 -12.17 -9.02 14.20
C SER A 268 -11.39 -9.07 15.52
N SER A 269 -10.07 -8.85 15.48
CA SER A 269 -9.21 -8.81 16.67
C SER A 269 -9.14 -7.43 17.34
N MET A 270 -9.55 -6.36 16.65
CA MET A 270 -9.61 -4.99 17.18
C MET A 270 -10.94 -4.65 17.89
N MET A 271 -11.81 -5.64 18.10
CA MET A 271 -13.11 -5.51 18.79
C MET A 271 -13.14 -6.17 20.18
N ASN A 272 -11.99 -6.28 20.85
CA ASN A 272 -11.91 -6.54 22.29
C ASN A 272 -11.42 -5.31 23.05
#